data_AF-A0A7X1PB87-F1
#
_entry.id   AF-A0A7X1PB87-F1
#
_cell.length_a   1.000
_cell.length_b   1.000
_cell.length_c   1.000
_cell.angle_alpha   90.00
_cell.angle_beta   90.00
_cell.angle_gamma   90.00
#
_symmetry.space_group_name_H-M   'P 1'
#
loop_
_entity.id
_entity.type
_entity.pdbx_description
1 polymer ?
#
loop_
_entity_poly.entity_id
_entity_poly.type
_entity_poly.pdbx_seq_one_letter_code
_entity_poly.pdbx_strand_id
1 'polypeptide(L)'
;MTFSIVALDSATGEIGVGVQSRAFAVGARVPHAREGVGAIATQATTNESYGPAGLGLLASGLSPGEAVARLTAADLGRDNRQLAILNAAGQARAYTGAACIPWCGHIEGEGFSAQGNMLAGPQVVQALADTFIIASGELSSRLLDALDAAQAAGGDARGVQSAAILVMRPIEYPDQTSARWVDVRVDDSAVPLPELRRLLDVAIANRHAQHARRLALAGRHHEAIESQQRAIAQNPKDDQLIYGLAQRYAQAGDITRTVEALHQAMAAHHGWGKLAAENPIFAALLGDPAFRRLTGS
;
A
#
# COMPACT_ATOMS: atom_id res chain seq x y z
N MET A 1 -3.31 21.71 -5.80
CA MET A 1 -2.80 21.10 -7.04
C MET A 1 -2.18 19.78 -6.72
N THR A 2 -2.74 18.72 -7.30
CA THR A 2 -2.65 17.35 -6.81
C THR A 2 -3.38 16.46 -7.80
N PHE A 3 -2.92 15.24 -8.00
CA PHE A 3 -3.75 14.17 -8.56
C PHE A 3 -3.75 12.97 -7.61
N SER A 4 -4.89 12.29 -7.54
CA SER A 4 -5.09 11.15 -6.65
C SER A 4 -6.11 10.18 -7.23
N ILE A 5 -6.10 8.97 -6.69
CA ILE A 5 -7.05 7.92 -6.98
C ILE A 5 -7.43 7.21 -5.68
N VAL A 6 -8.73 6.99 -5.48
CA VAL A 6 -9.25 6.07 -4.46
C VAL A 6 -9.70 4.80 -5.16
N ALA A 7 -9.41 3.62 -4.60
CA ALA A 7 -9.74 2.36 -5.25
C ALA A 7 -9.98 1.21 -4.27
N LEU A 8 -10.78 0.24 -4.71
CA LEU A 8 -11.14 -1.00 -4.04
C LEU A 8 -10.73 -2.17 -4.94
N ASP A 9 -10.06 -3.15 -4.35
CA ASP A 9 -9.93 -4.47 -4.92
C ASP A 9 -11.04 -5.37 -4.34
N SER A 10 -12.05 -5.67 -5.14
CA SER A 10 -13.18 -6.50 -4.67
C SER A 10 -12.79 -7.95 -4.40
N ALA A 11 -11.71 -8.45 -5.01
CA ALA A 11 -11.26 -9.83 -4.81
C ALA A 11 -10.59 -10.04 -3.44
N THR A 12 -9.85 -9.03 -2.97
CA THR A 12 -9.08 -9.10 -1.71
C THR A 12 -9.72 -8.28 -0.59
N GLY A 13 -10.66 -7.40 -0.91
CA GLY A 13 -11.22 -6.41 0.01
C GLY A 13 -10.25 -5.27 0.35
N GLU A 14 -9.11 -5.18 -0.34
CA GLU A 14 -8.17 -4.07 -0.16
C GLU A 14 -8.81 -2.76 -0.61
N ILE A 15 -8.64 -1.71 0.18
CA ILE A 15 -9.13 -0.38 -0.15
C ILE A 15 -8.06 0.66 0.15
N GLY A 16 -7.87 1.61 -0.76
CA GLY A 16 -6.73 2.50 -0.65
C GLY A 16 -6.82 3.79 -1.45
N VAL A 17 -5.78 4.59 -1.27
CA VAL A 17 -5.59 5.90 -1.89
C VAL A 17 -4.15 6.04 -2.37
N GLY A 18 -3.97 6.46 -3.62
CA GLY A 18 -2.71 6.94 -4.16
C GLY A 18 -2.78 8.45 -4.43
N VAL A 19 -1.71 9.20 -4.14
CA VAL A 19 -1.66 10.65 -4.35
C VAL A 19 -0.26 11.15 -4.70
N GLN A 20 -0.17 12.16 -5.56
CA GLN A 20 1.03 12.95 -5.80
C GLN A 20 0.71 14.46 -5.87
N SER A 21 1.65 15.30 -5.42
CA SER A 21 1.52 16.76 -5.46
C SER A 21 2.87 17.48 -5.49
N ARG A 22 2.91 18.70 -6.04
CA ARG A 22 3.92 19.74 -5.73
C ARG A 22 3.52 20.49 -4.45
N ALA A 23 3.45 19.76 -3.34
CA ALA A 23 3.28 20.34 -2.01
C ALA A 23 4.03 19.46 -1.02
N PHE A 24 4.53 20.03 0.07
CA PHE A 24 5.13 19.25 1.16
C PHE A 24 4.11 18.28 1.78
N ALA A 25 4.56 17.07 2.09
CA ALA A 25 3.87 16.06 2.89
C ALA A 25 2.39 15.81 2.50
N VAL A 26 2.11 15.59 1.21
CA VAL A 26 0.72 15.35 0.74
C VAL A 26 0.11 14.11 1.39
N GLY A 27 0.92 13.10 1.70
CA GLY A 27 0.51 11.84 2.31
C GLY A 27 -0.03 11.97 3.73
N ALA A 28 0.29 13.06 4.44
CA ALA A 28 -0.25 13.29 5.79
C ALA A 28 -1.68 13.85 5.78
N ARG A 29 -2.13 14.43 4.66
CA ARG A 29 -3.35 15.24 4.61
C ARG A 29 -4.43 14.67 3.71
N VAL A 30 -4.04 14.18 2.53
CA VAL A 30 -4.97 13.77 1.48
C VAL A 30 -5.55 12.37 1.68
N PRO A 31 -4.74 11.31 1.90
CA PRO A 31 -5.25 9.94 1.90
C PRO A 31 -5.83 9.55 3.26
N HIS A 32 -7.07 9.07 3.25
CA HIS A 32 -7.73 8.46 4.40
C HIS A 32 -8.37 7.14 3.97
N ALA A 33 -8.23 6.09 4.76
CA ALA A 33 -8.87 4.81 4.48
C ALA A 33 -9.15 4.06 5.78
N ARG A 34 -10.19 3.23 5.77
CA ARG A 34 -10.54 2.31 6.84
C ARG A 34 -11.04 1.00 6.23
N GLU A 35 -10.49 -0.11 6.70
CA GLU A 35 -10.84 -1.44 6.22
C GLU A 35 -12.34 -1.71 6.39
N GLY A 36 -12.94 -2.36 5.40
CA GLY A 36 -14.38 -2.66 5.42
C GLY A 36 -15.31 -1.44 5.38
N VAL A 37 -14.78 -0.21 5.31
CA VAL A 37 -15.58 1.02 5.30
C VAL A 37 -15.41 1.80 4.01
N GLY A 38 -14.20 2.26 3.70
CA GLY A 38 -14.02 3.20 2.60
C GLY A 38 -12.62 3.80 2.47
N ALA A 39 -12.41 4.52 1.37
CA ALA A 39 -11.26 5.36 1.09
C ALA A 39 -11.71 6.77 0.67
N ILE A 40 -10.96 7.78 1.09
CA ILE A 40 -11.24 9.20 0.87
C ILE A 40 -9.96 9.92 0.48
N ALA A 41 -10.05 10.73 -0.57
CA ALA A 41 -9.02 11.70 -0.95
C ALA A 41 -9.60 13.12 -0.86
N THR A 42 -9.11 13.94 0.07
CA THR A 42 -9.48 15.36 0.22
C THR A 42 -8.31 16.26 -0.21
N GLN A 43 -8.51 17.13 -1.20
CA GLN A 43 -7.45 17.89 -1.84
C GLN A 43 -7.91 19.28 -2.34
N ALA A 44 -7.09 19.94 -3.18
CA ALA A 44 -7.17 21.36 -3.51
C ALA A 44 -6.83 22.22 -2.27
N THR A 45 -7.69 23.14 -1.85
CA THR A 45 -7.56 23.78 -0.54
C THR A 45 -8.05 22.78 0.50
N THR A 46 -7.18 21.83 0.87
CA THR A 46 -7.52 20.62 1.64
C THR A 46 -8.26 20.96 2.93
N ASN A 47 -9.40 20.28 3.14
CA ASN A 47 -10.06 20.22 4.43
C ASN A 47 -9.86 18.81 5.00
N GLU A 48 -8.90 18.67 5.92
CA GLU A 48 -8.50 17.36 6.46
C GLU A 48 -9.61 16.68 7.27
N SER A 49 -10.58 17.46 7.79
CA SER A 49 -11.73 16.91 8.51
C SER A 49 -12.63 16.02 7.63
N TYR A 50 -12.62 16.22 6.31
CA TYR A 50 -13.40 15.40 5.37
C TYR A 50 -13.01 13.92 5.41
N GLY A 51 -11.75 13.60 5.69
CA GLY A 51 -11.27 12.23 5.78
C GLY A 51 -11.95 11.44 6.90
N PRO A 52 -11.68 11.77 8.18
CA PRO A 52 -12.30 11.08 9.31
C PRO A 52 -13.83 11.22 9.33
N ALA A 53 -14.38 12.39 9.01
CA ALA A 53 -15.82 12.61 9.00
C ALA A 53 -16.50 11.78 7.91
N GLY A 54 -15.97 11.78 6.68
CA GLY A 54 -16.52 10.99 5.58
C GLY A 54 -16.46 9.49 5.85
N LEU A 55 -15.35 8.99 6.41
CA LEU A 55 -15.25 7.59 6.84
C LEU A 55 -16.31 7.29 7.90
N GLY A 56 -16.52 8.19 8.86
CA GLY A 56 -17.59 8.09 9.86
C GLY A 56 -18.98 7.96 9.25
N LEU A 57 -19.28 8.79 8.24
CA LEU A 57 -20.55 8.74 7.50
C LEU A 57 -20.73 7.40 6.77
N LEU A 58 -19.70 6.91 6.09
CA LEU A 58 -19.74 5.61 5.42
C LEU A 58 -20.01 4.46 6.41
N ALA A 59 -19.36 4.46 7.57
CA ALA A 59 -19.62 3.43 8.59
C ALA A 59 -21.01 3.51 9.21
N SER A 60 -21.65 4.68 9.19
CA SER A 60 -23.06 4.80 9.57
C SER A 60 -24.04 4.35 8.48
N GLY A 61 -23.53 3.83 7.35
CA GLY A 61 -24.32 3.28 6.26
C GLY A 61 -24.70 4.26 5.16
N LEU A 62 -24.19 5.49 5.18
CA LEU A 62 -24.44 6.45 4.10
C LEU A 62 -23.68 6.04 2.84
N SER A 63 -24.30 6.28 1.69
CA SER A 63 -23.64 6.18 0.39
C SER A 63 -22.58 7.27 0.23
N PRO A 64 -21.59 7.08 -0.66
CA PRO A 64 -20.63 8.12 -1.03
C PRO A 64 -21.30 9.43 -1.47
N GLY A 65 -22.42 9.34 -2.20
CA GLY A 65 -23.23 10.48 -2.61
C GLY A 65 -23.75 11.32 -1.44
N GLU A 66 -24.38 10.65 -0.48
CA GLU A 66 -24.91 11.31 0.73
C GLU A 66 -23.79 11.87 1.60
N ALA A 67 -22.66 11.15 1.71
CA ALA A 67 -21.49 11.61 2.44
C ALA A 67 -20.91 12.89 1.82
N VAL A 68 -20.72 12.93 0.50
CA VAL A 68 -20.25 14.13 -0.22
C VAL A 68 -21.22 15.29 -0.02
N ALA A 69 -22.53 15.07 -0.19
CA ALA A 69 -23.54 16.11 0.00
C ALA A 69 -23.51 16.69 1.42
N ARG A 70 -23.41 15.83 2.44
CA ARG A 70 -23.38 16.26 3.84
C ARG A 70 -22.11 17.03 4.20
N LEU A 71 -20.94 16.55 3.76
CA LEU A 71 -19.67 17.23 4.02
C LEU A 71 -19.63 18.62 3.35
N THR A 72 -20.01 18.69 2.07
CA THR A 72 -19.97 19.94 1.30
C THR A 72 -21.05 20.93 1.72
N ALA A 73 -22.23 20.49 2.17
CA ALA A 73 -23.25 21.39 2.71
C ALA A 73 -22.80 22.13 3.97
N ALA A 74 -21.92 21.54 4.77
CA ALA A 74 -21.41 22.11 6.02
C ALA A 74 -20.16 22.99 5.85
N ASP A 75 -19.51 22.99 4.68
CA ASP A 75 -18.26 23.73 4.43
C ASP A 75 -18.52 24.98 3.58
N LEU A 76 -18.42 26.17 4.19
CA LEU A 76 -18.51 27.45 3.48
C LEU A 76 -17.44 27.61 2.40
N GLY A 77 -16.30 26.92 2.54
CA GLY A 77 -15.21 26.91 1.57
C GLY A 77 -15.28 25.78 0.54
N ARG A 78 -16.40 25.05 0.45
CA ARG A 78 -16.58 23.88 -0.45
C ARG A 78 -16.13 24.13 -1.88
N ASP A 79 -16.35 25.33 -2.43
CA ASP A 79 -16.04 25.63 -3.82
C ASP A 79 -14.52 25.59 -4.10
N ASN A 80 -13.68 25.66 -3.07
CA ASN A 80 -12.22 25.52 -3.18
C ASN A 80 -11.72 24.09 -2.84
N ARG A 81 -12.62 23.14 -2.64
CA ARG A 81 -12.29 21.75 -2.26
C ARG A 81 -12.42 20.83 -3.45
N GLN A 82 -11.63 19.77 -3.44
CA GLN A 82 -11.86 18.61 -4.28
C GLN A 82 -11.84 17.35 -3.40
N LEU A 83 -12.80 16.47 -3.59
CA LEU A 83 -13.04 15.32 -2.73
C LEU A 83 -13.40 14.10 -3.58
N ALA A 84 -12.86 12.94 -3.24
CA ALA A 84 -13.37 11.65 -3.70
C ALA A 84 -13.61 10.73 -2.51
N ILE A 85 -14.74 10.01 -2.55
CA ILE A 85 -15.15 9.02 -1.55
C ILE A 85 -15.49 7.72 -2.27
N LEU A 86 -14.95 6.62 -1.78
CA LEU A 86 -15.24 5.26 -2.19
C LEU A 86 -15.63 4.45 -0.95
N ASN A 87 -16.71 3.67 -1.02
CA ASN A 87 -17.08 2.76 0.06
C ASN A 87 -16.61 1.32 -0.23
N ALA A 88 -16.68 0.45 0.79
CA ALA A 88 -16.33 -0.96 0.66
C ALA A 88 -17.27 -1.77 -0.26
N ALA A 89 -18.38 -1.19 -0.72
CA ALA A 89 -19.25 -1.77 -1.75
C ALA A 89 -18.84 -1.40 -3.18
N GLY A 90 -17.74 -0.66 -3.36
CA GLY A 90 -17.21 -0.26 -4.66
C GLY A 90 -17.91 0.95 -5.29
N GLN A 91 -18.80 1.61 -4.55
CA GLN A 91 -19.46 2.84 -5.02
C GLN A 91 -18.53 4.03 -4.80
N ALA A 92 -18.35 4.84 -5.83
CA ALA A 92 -17.55 6.05 -5.75
C ALA A 92 -18.39 7.31 -5.98
N ARG A 93 -17.98 8.42 -5.38
CA ARG A 93 -18.48 9.76 -5.68
C ARG A 93 -17.35 10.77 -5.51
N ALA A 94 -17.21 11.65 -6.49
CA ALA A 94 -16.31 12.78 -6.45
C ALA A 94 -17.07 14.12 -6.43
N TYR A 95 -16.37 15.15 -5.97
CA TYR A 95 -16.81 16.54 -5.97
C TYR A 95 -15.63 17.43 -6.33
N THR A 96 -15.81 18.30 -7.32
CA THR A 96 -14.86 19.35 -7.69
C THR A 96 -15.57 20.68 -7.50
N GLY A 97 -15.12 21.46 -6.51
CA GLY A 97 -15.69 22.78 -6.24
C GLY A 97 -15.47 23.75 -7.39
N ALA A 98 -16.42 24.68 -7.58
CA ALA A 98 -16.45 25.59 -8.73
C ALA A 98 -15.27 26.59 -8.80
N ALA A 99 -14.57 26.80 -7.68
CA ALA A 99 -13.38 27.65 -7.58
C ALA A 99 -12.07 26.85 -7.58
N CYS A 100 -12.11 25.53 -7.83
CA CYS A 100 -10.90 24.76 -8.07
C CYS A 100 -10.17 25.29 -9.30
N ILE A 101 -8.86 25.51 -9.16
CA ILE A 101 -8.06 26.10 -10.22
C ILE A 101 -7.88 25.07 -11.36
N PRO A 102 -8.21 25.44 -12.62
CA PRO A 102 -8.07 24.56 -13.78
C PRO A 102 -6.60 24.22 -14.15
N TRP A 103 -6.34 23.14 -14.88
CA TRP A 103 -7.34 22.12 -15.21
C TRP A 103 -7.68 21.28 -13.97
N CYS A 104 -8.97 21.07 -13.73
CA CYS A 104 -9.46 20.25 -12.63
C CYS A 104 -10.67 19.43 -13.06
N GLY A 105 -10.75 18.20 -12.55
CA GLY A 105 -11.79 17.25 -12.92
C GLY A 105 -11.63 15.92 -12.21
N HIS A 106 -12.53 15.00 -12.51
CA HIS A 106 -12.54 13.64 -11.98
C HIS A 106 -13.18 12.66 -12.97
N ILE A 107 -12.86 11.38 -12.81
CA ILE A 107 -13.49 10.24 -13.48
C ILE A 107 -13.88 9.26 -12.38
N GLU A 108 -15.16 8.92 -12.33
CA GLU A 108 -15.70 7.86 -11.47
C GLU A 108 -15.83 6.58 -12.30
N GLY A 109 -15.50 5.44 -11.71
CA GLY A 109 -15.67 4.13 -12.32
C GLY A 109 -16.04 3.07 -11.30
N GLU A 110 -16.20 1.84 -11.76
CA GLU A 110 -16.49 0.71 -10.89
C GLU A 110 -15.31 0.46 -9.94
N GLY A 111 -15.53 0.61 -8.63
CA GLY A 111 -14.50 0.37 -7.62
C GLY A 111 -13.41 1.45 -7.53
N PHE A 112 -13.51 2.58 -8.23
CA PHE A 112 -12.52 3.66 -8.13
C PHE A 112 -13.07 5.06 -8.42
N SER A 113 -12.31 6.08 -8.01
CA SER A 113 -12.42 7.46 -8.51
C SER A 113 -11.03 8.06 -8.66
N ALA A 114 -10.76 8.66 -9.82
CA ALA A 114 -9.54 9.39 -10.14
C ALA A 114 -9.84 10.89 -10.28
N GLN A 115 -8.98 11.75 -9.75
CA GLN A 115 -9.24 13.19 -9.70
C GLN A 115 -7.96 14.01 -9.66
N GLY A 116 -8.05 15.26 -10.08
CA GLY A 116 -6.97 16.21 -9.87
C GLY A 116 -7.37 17.66 -10.10
N ASN A 117 -6.49 18.56 -9.64
CA ASN A 117 -6.65 20.01 -9.75
C ASN A 117 -5.31 20.67 -10.08
N MET A 118 -5.38 21.76 -10.85
CA MET A 118 -4.28 22.44 -11.54
C MET A 118 -3.33 21.47 -12.27
N LEU A 119 -3.92 20.54 -13.01
CA LEU A 119 -3.16 19.60 -13.81
C LEU A 119 -2.73 20.23 -15.13
N ALA A 120 -1.75 19.61 -15.79
CA ALA A 120 -1.37 19.96 -17.15
C ALA A 120 -2.54 19.82 -18.17
N GLY A 121 -3.53 18.98 -17.87
CA GLY A 121 -4.75 18.86 -18.66
C GLY A 121 -5.58 17.62 -18.28
N PRO A 122 -6.71 17.37 -18.98
CA PRO A 122 -7.61 16.25 -18.72
C PRO A 122 -6.95 14.88 -18.87
N GLN A 123 -5.95 14.77 -19.74
CA GLN A 123 -5.22 13.53 -20.01
C GLN A 123 -4.56 12.94 -18.76
N VAL A 124 -4.28 13.75 -17.72
CA VAL A 124 -3.68 13.28 -16.46
C VAL A 124 -4.68 12.42 -15.67
N VAL A 125 -5.94 12.84 -15.58
CA VAL A 125 -6.98 12.03 -14.91
C VAL A 125 -7.39 10.84 -15.76
N GLN A 126 -7.39 11.00 -17.09
CA GLN A 126 -7.64 9.89 -18.00
C GLN A 126 -6.57 8.79 -17.82
N ALA A 127 -5.29 9.17 -17.76
CA ALA A 127 -4.19 8.22 -17.53
C ALA A 127 -4.29 7.51 -16.17
N LEU A 128 -4.69 8.21 -15.09
CA LEU A 128 -4.97 7.56 -13.81
C LEU A 128 -6.01 6.44 -13.95
N ALA A 129 -7.15 6.76 -14.57
CA ALA A 129 -8.27 5.85 -14.71
C ALA A 129 -7.91 4.66 -15.62
N ASP A 130 -7.42 4.93 -16.83
CA ASP A 130 -7.14 3.90 -17.83
C ASP A 130 -6.08 2.91 -17.35
N THR A 131 -4.99 3.43 -16.76
CA THR A 131 -3.94 2.56 -16.23
C THR A 131 -4.43 1.74 -15.05
N PHE A 132 -5.22 2.31 -14.13
CA PHE A 132 -5.77 1.55 -13.01
C PHE A 132 -6.67 0.39 -13.47
N ILE A 133 -7.51 0.62 -14.48
CA ILE A 133 -8.44 -0.38 -15.02
C ILE A 133 -7.71 -1.59 -15.59
N ILE A 134 -6.59 -1.38 -16.29
CA ILE A 134 -5.87 -2.46 -16.97
C ILE A 134 -4.72 -3.05 -16.14
N ALA A 135 -4.28 -2.36 -15.09
CA ALA A 135 -3.20 -2.82 -14.24
C ALA A 135 -3.60 -4.09 -13.46
N SER A 136 -2.62 -4.94 -13.19
CA SER A 136 -2.80 -6.21 -12.48
C SER A 136 -1.88 -6.29 -11.27
N GLY A 137 -2.15 -7.24 -10.36
CA GLY A 137 -1.43 -7.39 -9.11
C GLY A 137 -2.08 -6.66 -7.94
N GLU A 138 -1.33 -6.53 -6.84
CA GLU A 138 -1.84 -5.94 -5.59
C GLU A 138 -2.33 -4.51 -5.78
N LEU A 139 -3.32 -4.09 -4.99
CA LEU A 139 -3.90 -2.76 -5.10
C LEU A 139 -2.85 -1.65 -5.02
N SER A 140 -1.88 -1.77 -4.11
CA SER A 140 -0.83 -0.76 -3.96
C SER A 140 0.04 -0.59 -5.21
N SER A 141 0.34 -1.67 -5.93
CA SER A 141 1.12 -1.60 -7.18
C SER A 141 0.32 -0.95 -8.30
N ARG A 142 -0.96 -1.32 -8.44
CA ARG A 142 -1.87 -0.70 -9.43
C ARG A 142 -2.08 0.80 -9.18
N LEU A 143 -2.20 1.20 -7.91
CA LEU A 143 -2.25 2.60 -7.50
C LEU A 143 -0.97 3.34 -7.92
N LEU A 144 0.20 2.75 -7.69
CA LEU A 144 1.47 3.36 -8.08
C LEU A 144 1.62 3.49 -9.60
N ASP A 145 1.27 2.44 -10.34
CA ASP A 145 1.33 2.44 -11.81
C ASP A 145 0.41 3.53 -12.40
N ALA A 146 -0.77 3.72 -11.83
CA ALA A 146 -1.67 4.82 -12.19
C ALA A 146 -1.03 6.20 -11.93
N LEU A 147 -0.36 6.38 -10.79
CA LEU A 147 0.33 7.64 -10.47
C LEU A 147 1.50 7.91 -11.45
N ASP A 148 2.27 6.88 -11.82
CA ASP A 148 3.35 7.00 -12.81
C ASP A 148 2.80 7.40 -14.19
N ALA A 149 1.71 6.78 -14.64
CA ALA A 149 1.06 7.12 -15.91
C ALA A 149 0.52 8.56 -15.91
N ALA A 150 -0.09 8.99 -14.81
CA ALA A 150 -0.58 10.35 -14.64
C ALA A 150 0.56 11.39 -14.69
N GLN A 151 1.68 11.10 -14.03
CA GLN A 151 2.88 11.92 -14.09
C GLN A 151 3.44 12.00 -15.52
N ALA A 152 3.49 10.87 -16.24
CA ALA A 152 3.94 10.82 -17.63
C ALA A 152 3.01 11.60 -18.59
N ALA A 153 1.71 11.67 -18.28
CA ALA A 153 0.73 12.46 -19.03
C ALA A 153 0.78 13.98 -18.75
N GLY A 154 1.73 14.42 -17.91
CA GLY A 154 2.00 15.83 -17.59
C GLY A 154 1.81 16.19 -16.12
N GLY A 155 1.08 15.37 -15.36
CA GLY A 155 0.95 15.49 -13.91
C GLY A 155 0.47 16.86 -13.40
N ASP A 156 1.02 17.24 -12.25
CA ASP A 156 0.86 18.51 -11.57
C ASP A 156 1.61 19.61 -12.34
N ALA A 157 0.92 20.68 -12.74
CA ALA A 157 1.47 21.71 -13.63
C ALA A 157 2.65 22.51 -13.03
N ARG A 158 2.92 22.39 -11.73
CA ARG A 158 4.11 23.00 -11.07
C ARG A 158 5.30 22.05 -10.97
N GLY A 159 5.14 20.79 -11.35
CA GLY A 159 6.15 19.73 -11.17
C GLY A 159 5.84 18.81 -9.99
N VAL A 160 6.88 18.29 -9.34
CA VAL A 160 6.77 17.19 -8.35
C VAL A 160 7.39 17.56 -7.01
N GLN A 161 6.88 17.01 -5.91
CA GLN A 161 7.49 17.18 -4.58
C GLN A 161 7.21 16.01 -3.64
N SER A 162 5.97 15.55 -3.54
CA SER A 162 5.59 14.51 -2.59
C SER A 162 4.60 13.53 -3.18
N ALA A 163 4.59 12.30 -2.63
CA ALA A 163 3.70 11.24 -3.03
C ALA A 163 3.42 10.28 -1.86
N ALA A 164 2.29 9.60 -1.90
CA ALA A 164 1.94 8.60 -0.90
C ALA A 164 0.97 7.54 -1.43
N ILE A 165 1.06 6.34 -0.84
CA ILE A 165 0.09 5.27 -0.98
C ILE A 165 -0.33 4.78 0.40
N LEU A 166 -1.64 4.70 0.61
CA LEU A 166 -2.27 4.11 1.78
C LEU A 166 -3.20 2.99 1.31
N VAL A 167 -2.99 1.76 1.77
CA VAL A 167 -3.87 0.62 1.52
C VAL A 167 -4.19 -0.07 2.83
N MET A 168 -5.48 -0.31 3.04
CA MET A 168 -6.02 -1.11 4.14
C MET A 168 -6.43 -2.47 3.58
N ARG A 169 -6.08 -3.55 4.27
CA ARG A 169 -6.49 -4.92 3.96
C ARG A 169 -7.30 -5.47 5.14
N PRO A 170 -8.39 -6.23 4.90
CA PRO A 170 -9.17 -6.83 5.98
C PRO A 170 -8.29 -7.60 6.97
N ILE A 171 -8.67 -7.54 8.25
CA ILE A 171 -8.00 -8.32 9.30
C ILE A 171 -8.39 -9.79 9.12
N GLU A 172 -7.39 -10.64 8.91
CA GLU A 172 -7.60 -12.08 8.72
C GLU A 172 -7.50 -12.89 10.02
N TYR A 173 -6.81 -12.35 11.04
CA TYR A 173 -6.49 -13.06 12.28
C TYR A 173 -6.90 -12.27 13.52
N PRO A 174 -7.42 -12.90 14.59
CA PRO A 174 -7.84 -12.19 15.81
C PRO A 174 -6.74 -11.39 16.51
N ASP A 175 -5.48 -11.80 16.39
CA ASP A 175 -4.31 -11.15 17.00
C ASP A 175 -3.65 -10.11 16.10
N GLN A 176 -4.14 -9.90 14.88
CA GLN A 176 -3.65 -8.86 13.98
C GLN A 176 -4.14 -7.48 14.46
N THR A 177 -3.20 -6.69 14.94
CA THR A 177 -3.46 -5.37 15.55
C THR A 177 -3.61 -4.22 14.56
N SER A 178 -3.48 -4.48 13.25
CA SER A 178 -3.53 -3.43 12.23
C SER A 178 -4.01 -3.97 10.89
N ALA A 179 -4.98 -3.27 10.31
CA ALA A 179 -5.46 -3.46 8.94
C ALA A 179 -4.61 -2.69 7.90
N ARG A 180 -3.65 -1.88 8.33
CA ARG A 180 -2.80 -1.07 7.44
C ARG A 180 -1.82 -1.98 6.70
N TRP A 181 -2.13 -2.30 5.44
CA TRP A 181 -1.27 -3.11 4.58
C TRP A 181 -0.09 -2.29 4.09
N VAL A 182 -0.35 -1.14 3.48
CA VAL A 182 0.70 -0.21 3.02
C VAL A 182 0.38 1.18 3.54
N ASP A 183 1.38 1.88 4.07
CA ASP A 183 1.34 3.32 4.34
C ASP A 183 2.75 3.85 4.14
N VAL A 184 3.01 4.32 2.93
CA VAL A 184 4.32 4.77 2.50
C VAL A 184 4.18 6.18 1.96
N ARG A 185 5.11 7.04 2.37
CA ARG A 185 5.10 8.46 2.07
C ARG A 185 6.49 8.93 1.70
N VAL A 186 6.53 9.81 0.70
CA VAL A 186 7.69 10.63 0.36
C VAL A 186 7.22 12.07 0.50
N ASP A 187 7.65 12.74 1.57
CA ASP A 187 7.10 14.05 1.94
C ASP A 187 7.79 15.22 1.22
N ASP A 188 9.03 15.03 0.76
CA ASP A 188 9.79 15.98 -0.06
C ASP A 188 10.87 15.24 -0.88
N SER A 189 10.80 15.35 -2.21
CA SER A 189 11.76 14.77 -3.14
C SER A 189 11.63 15.40 -4.52
N ALA A 190 12.74 15.49 -5.25
CA ALA A 190 12.73 15.84 -6.68
C ALA A 190 12.20 14.69 -7.57
N VAL A 191 12.16 13.47 -7.04
CA VAL A 191 11.72 12.25 -7.73
C VAL A 191 10.82 11.41 -6.81
N PRO A 192 9.64 11.91 -6.42
CA PRO A 192 8.85 11.27 -5.36
C PRO A 192 8.29 9.91 -5.74
N LEU A 193 7.91 9.64 -7.00
CA LEU A 193 7.40 8.32 -7.40
C LEU A 193 8.48 7.23 -7.47
N PRO A 194 9.67 7.48 -8.05
CA PRO A 194 10.76 6.50 -7.95
C PRO A 194 11.12 6.13 -6.51
N GLU A 195 11.16 7.12 -5.61
CA GLU A 195 11.43 6.86 -4.19
C GLU A 195 10.25 6.15 -3.51
N LEU A 196 9.01 6.52 -3.85
CA LEU A 196 7.81 5.84 -3.36
C LEU A 196 7.79 4.37 -3.80
N ARG A 197 8.19 4.06 -5.04
CA ARG A 197 8.31 2.69 -5.56
C ARG A 197 9.30 1.87 -4.74
N ARG A 198 10.51 2.40 -4.54
CA ARG A 198 11.54 1.76 -3.73
C ARG A 198 11.04 1.44 -2.31
N LEU A 199 10.39 2.39 -1.66
CA LEU A 199 9.83 2.20 -0.33
C LEU A 199 8.62 1.25 -0.32
N LEU A 200 7.81 1.27 -1.38
CA LEU A 200 6.67 0.38 -1.53
C LEU A 200 7.12 -1.08 -1.67
N ASP A 201 8.16 -1.35 -2.45
CA ASP A 201 8.75 -2.69 -2.61
C ASP A 201 9.18 -3.25 -1.25
N VAL A 202 9.87 -2.43 -0.44
CA VAL A 202 10.26 -2.79 0.92
C VAL A 202 9.05 -3.03 1.82
N ALA A 203 8.01 -2.20 1.72
CA ALA A 203 6.80 -2.34 2.53
C ALA A 203 6.03 -3.62 2.19
N ILE A 204 5.79 -3.89 0.91
CA ILE A 204 5.10 -5.10 0.42
C ILE A 204 5.88 -6.35 0.84
N ALA A 205 7.20 -6.38 0.63
CA ALA A 205 8.05 -7.49 1.02
C ALA A 205 7.92 -7.79 2.53
N ASN A 206 7.99 -6.75 3.37
CA ASN A 206 7.82 -6.89 4.81
C ASN A 206 6.43 -7.40 5.19
N ARG A 207 5.37 -6.97 4.51
CA ARG A 207 4.01 -7.45 4.78
C ARG A 207 3.82 -8.92 4.46
N HIS A 208 4.36 -9.39 3.33
CA HIS A 208 4.37 -10.81 3.00
C HIS A 208 5.20 -11.64 3.98
N ALA A 209 6.33 -11.12 4.47
CA ALA A 209 7.12 -11.81 5.50
C ALA A 209 6.39 -11.91 6.85
N GLN A 210 5.67 -10.86 7.25
CA GLN A 210 4.84 -10.89 8.46
C GLN A 210 3.65 -11.83 8.30
N HIS A 211 2.99 -11.83 7.14
CA HIS A 211 1.92 -12.77 6.82
C HIS A 211 2.43 -14.22 6.86
N ALA A 212 3.60 -14.50 6.27
CA ALA A 212 4.27 -15.79 6.34
C ALA A 212 4.51 -16.25 7.80
N ARG A 213 4.97 -15.34 8.66
CA ARG A 213 5.17 -15.64 10.09
C ARG A 213 3.87 -16.04 10.77
N ARG A 214 2.76 -15.35 10.49
CA ARG A 214 1.45 -15.69 11.07
C ARG A 214 0.95 -17.04 10.58
N LEU A 215 1.03 -17.30 9.28
CA LEU A 215 0.66 -18.59 8.71
C LEU A 215 1.45 -19.75 9.37
N ALA A 216 2.75 -19.56 9.58
CA ALA A 216 3.58 -20.57 10.25
C ALA A 216 3.18 -20.79 11.72
N LEU A 217 2.83 -19.73 12.47
CA LEU A 217 2.32 -19.86 13.84
C LEU A 217 0.98 -20.61 13.90
N ALA A 218 0.16 -20.47 12.86
CA ALA A 218 -1.09 -21.21 12.69
C ALA A 218 -0.90 -22.65 12.16
N GLY A 219 0.35 -23.13 12.00
CA GLY A 219 0.65 -24.45 11.45
C GLY A 219 0.46 -24.58 9.93
N ARG A 220 0.14 -23.49 9.24
CA ARG A 220 -0.08 -23.44 7.78
C ARG A 220 1.26 -23.28 7.04
N HIS A 221 2.14 -24.26 7.21
CA HIS A 221 3.55 -24.15 6.79
C HIS A 221 3.74 -24.00 5.27
N HIS A 222 2.94 -24.67 4.45
CA HIS A 222 3.01 -24.56 2.98
C HIS A 222 2.74 -23.12 2.53
N GLU A 223 1.63 -22.55 2.98
CA GLU A 223 1.22 -21.17 2.65
C GLU A 223 2.20 -20.14 3.22
N ALA A 224 2.78 -20.44 4.40
CA ALA A 224 3.81 -19.61 4.99
C ALA A 224 5.06 -19.53 4.11
N ILE A 225 5.47 -20.65 3.50
CA ILE A 225 6.60 -20.70 2.56
C ILE A 225 6.27 -19.89 1.30
N GLU A 226 5.09 -20.07 0.70
CA GLU A 226 4.66 -19.32 -0.48
C GLU A 226 4.64 -17.80 -0.22
N SER A 227 4.09 -17.40 0.93
CA SER A 227 4.08 -15.99 1.33
C SER A 227 5.50 -15.45 1.53
N GLN A 228 6.40 -16.23 2.11
CA GLN A 228 7.80 -15.80 2.28
C GLN A 228 8.53 -15.70 0.93
N GLN A 229 8.22 -16.58 -0.02
CA GLN A 229 8.75 -16.50 -1.38
C GLN A 229 8.23 -15.25 -2.12
N ARG A 230 6.96 -14.88 -1.94
CA ARG A 230 6.44 -13.60 -2.44
C ARG A 230 7.19 -12.40 -1.86
N ALA A 231 7.53 -12.43 -0.58
CA ALA A 231 8.35 -11.40 0.04
C ALA A 231 9.72 -11.26 -0.64
N ILE A 232 10.41 -12.38 -0.86
CA ILE A 232 11.72 -12.41 -1.54
C ILE A 232 11.59 -11.96 -2.99
N ALA A 233 10.55 -12.38 -3.71
CA ALA A 233 10.34 -11.94 -5.10
C ALA A 233 10.21 -10.41 -5.20
N GLN A 234 9.61 -9.76 -4.19
CA GLN A 234 9.49 -8.30 -4.13
C GLN A 234 10.83 -7.62 -3.79
N ASN A 235 11.63 -8.20 -2.89
CA ASN A 235 12.95 -7.66 -2.53
C ASN A 235 14.03 -8.76 -2.48
N PRO A 236 14.55 -9.22 -3.64
CA PRO A 236 15.39 -10.43 -3.70
C PRO A 236 16.75 -10.32 -3.04
N LYS A 237 17.20 -9.09 -2.77
CA LYS A 237 18.51 -8.81 -2.17
C LYS A 237 18.47 -8.72 -0.64
N ASP A 238 17.28 -8.80 -0.06
CA ASP A 238 17.09 -8.73 1.38
C ASP A 238 17.39 -10.07 2.03
N ASP A 239 18.56 -10.15 2.65
CA ASP A 239 19.06 -11.33 3.33
C ASP A 239 18.22 -11.71 4.56
N GLN A 240 17.54 -10.76 5.19
CA GLN A 240 16.60 -11.03 6.27
C GLN A 240 15.38 -11.81 5.77
N LEU A 241 14.91 -11.56 4.54
CA LEU A 241 13.81 -12.32 3.94
C LEU A 241 14.23 -13.75 3.63
N ILE A 242 15.47 -13.96 3.17
CA ILE A 242 16.03 -15.29 2.91
C ILE A 242 16.20 -16.06 4.23
N TYR A 243 16.71 -15.41 5.28
CA TYR A 243 16.76 -15.99 6.61
C TYR A 243 15.35 -16.35 7.14
N GLY A 244 14.35 -15.50 6.88
CA GLY A 244 12.95 -15.79 7.16
C GLY A 244 12.44 -17.04 6.43
N LEU A 245 12.87 -17.29 5.20
CA LEU A 245 12.54 -18.51 4.45
C LEU A 245 13.16 -19.76 5.07
N ALA A 246 14.41 -19.68 5.55
CA ALA A 246 15.00 -20.78 6.30
C ALA A 246 14.17 -21.15 7.54
N GLN A 247 13.68 -20.14 8.28
CA GLN A 247 12.78 -20.37 9.42
C GLN A 247 11.49 -21.08 8.99
N ARG A 248 10.88 -20.68 7.86
CA ARG A 248 9.67 -21.32 7.34
C ARG A 248 9.90 -22.79 6.97
N TYR A 249 11.02 -23.10 6.30
CA TYR A 249 11.39 -24.50 6.00
C TYR A 249 11.63 -25.31 7.27
N ALA A 250 12.29 -24.73 8.29
CA ALA A 250 12.58 -25.44 9.52
C ALA A 250 11.30 -25.80 10.28
N GLN A 251 10.35 -24.86 10.34
CA GLN A 251 9.03 -25.09 10.93
C GLN A 251 8.21 -26.14 10.16
N ALA A 252 8.44 -26.27 8.85
CA ALA A 252 7.84 -27.32 8.02
C ALA A 252 8.56 -28.69 8.15
N GLY A 253 9.70 -28.75 8.85
CA GLY A 253 10.53 -29.96 8.97
C GLY A 253 11.43 -30.24 7.76
N ASP A 254 11.60 -29.29 6.84
CA ASP A 254 12.45 -29.44 5.64
C ASP A 254 13.89 -29.01 5.92
N ILE A 255 14.66 -29.92 6.50
CA ILE A 255 16.05 -29.67 6.93
C ILE A 255 16.93 -29.26 5.75
N THR A 256 16.81 -29.94 4.61
CA THR A 256 17.62 -29.70 3.41
C THR A 256 17.44 -28.26 2.93
N ARG A 257 16.19 -27.82 2.75
CA ARG A 257 15.93 -26.45 2.28
C ARG A 257 16.22 -25.39 3.34
N THR A 258 16.11 -25.72 4.63
CA THR A 258 16.57 -24.82 5.70
C THR A 258 18.06 -24.53 5.58
N VAL A 259 18.89 -25.56 5.45
CA VAL A 259 20.35 -25.45 5.33
C VAL A 259 20.74 -24.65 4.07
N GLU A 260 20.09 -24.92 2.93
CA GLU A 260 20.29 -24.17 1.68
C GLU A 260 19.97 -22.68 1.84
N ALA A 261 18.80 -22.35 2.40
CA ALA A 261 18.39 -20.97 2.62
C ALA A 261 19.27 -20.23 3.64
N LEU A 262 19.72 -20.90 4.70
CA LEU A 262 20.69 -20.32 5.65
C LEU A 262 22.02 -20.01 4.98
N HIS A 263 22.55 -20.93 4.19
CA HIS A 263 23.78 -20.70 3.45
C HIS A 263 23.65 -19.49 2.53
N GLN A 264 22.52 -19.35 1.83
CA GLN A 264 22.25 -18.19 0.98
C GLN A 264 22.19 -16.88 1.77
N ALA A 265 21.49 -16.84 2.91
CA ALA A 265 21.44 -15.64 3.76
C ALA A 265 22.84 -15.27 4.30
N MET A 266 23.63 -16.27 4.70
CA MET A 266 24.97 -16.08 5.25
C MET A 266 25.99 -15.58 4.21
N ALA A 267 25.79 -15.87 2.93
CA ALA A 267 26.61 -15.33 1.86
C ALA A 267 26.51 -13.79 1.76
N ALA A 268 25.36 -13.22 2.13
CA ALA A 268 25.17 -11.78 2.21
C ALA A 268 25.65 -11.21 3.55
N HIS A 269 25.37 -11.90 4.66
CA HIS A 269 25.76 -11.45 5.99
C HIS A 269 26.09 -12.62 6.94
N HIS A 270 27.38 -12.77 7.27
CA HIS A 270 27.90 -13.86 8.10
C HIS A 270 27.28 -13.94 9.51
N GLY A 271 26.73 -12.83 10.04
CA GLY A 271 26.09 -12.78 11.35
C GLY A 271 24.85 -13.69 11.50
N TRP A 272 24.24 -14.11 10.38
CA TRP A 272 23.10 -15.03 10.41
C TRP A 272 23.42 -16.40 11.00
N GLY A 273 24.67 -16.87 10.90
CA GLY A 273 25.07 -18.18 11.44
C GLY A 273 24.94 -18.22 12.96
N LYS A 274 25.44 -17.18 13.64
CA LYS A 274 25.31 -17.05 15.10
C LYS A 274 23.84 -16.95 15.52
N LEU A 275 23.06 -16.12 14.82
CA LEU A 275 21.63 -15.98 15.09
C LEU A 275 20.88 -17.30 14.85
N ALA A 276 21.24 -18.08 13.85
CA ALA A 276 20.64 -19.40 13.61
C ALA A 276 20.93 -20.38 14.76
N ALA A 277 22.18 -20.43 15.26
CA ALA A 277 22.56 -21.31 16.36
C ALA A 277 21.78 -21.02 17.66
N GLU A 278 21.43 -19.76 17.90
CA GLU A 278 20.73 -19.31 19.12
C GLU A 278 19.19 -19.29 18.97
N ASN A 279 18.66 -19.50 17.76
CA ASN A 279 17.24 -19.34 17.48
C ASN A 279 16.45 -20.66 17.72
N PRO A 280 15.44 -20.66 18.62
CA PRO A 280 14.65 -21.85 18.95
C PRO A 280 13.93 -22.50 17.76
N ILE A 281 13.65 -21.74 16.69
CA ILE A 281 13.04 -22.28 15.47
C ILE A 281 13.92 -23.39 14.86
N PHE A 282 15.23 -23.32 15.02
CA PHE A 282 16.17 -24.30 14.49
C PHE A 282 16.61 -25.35 15.52
N ALA A 283 15.99 -25.41 16.70
CA ALA A 283 16.42 -26.30 17.78
C ALA A 283 16.51 -27.79 17.35
N ALA A 284 15.59 -28.24 16.49
CA ALA A 284 15.60 -29.60 15.95
C ALA A 284 16.80 -29.90 15.05
N LEU A 285 17.47 -28.87 14.50
CA LEU A 285 18.61 -29.00 13.60
C LEU A 285 19.96 -28.92 14.33
N LEU A 286 20.00 -28.67 15.64
CA LEU A 286 21.25 -28.60 16.41
C LEU A 286 22.06 -29.90 16.40
N GLY A 287 21.46 -31.04 16.04
CA GLY A 287 22.14 -32.32 15.83
C GLY A 287 22.62 -32.56 14.39
N ASP A 288 22.17 -31.76 13.43
CA ASP A 288 22.43 -31.99 12.01
C ASP A 288 23.86 -31.55 11.62
N PRO A 289 24.68 -32.43 10.99
CA PRO A 289 26.05 -32.09 10.63
C PRO A 289 26.19 -30.94 9.63
N ALA A 290 25.24 -30.77 8.71
CA ALA A 290 25.29 -29.69 7.73
C ALA A 290 24.95 -28.35 8.40
N PHE A 291 23.94 -28.33 9.27
CA PHE A 291 23.61 -27.16 10.08
C PHE A 291 24.78 -26.73 10.96
N ARG A 292 25.38 -27.65 11.73
CA ARG A 292 26.54 -27.37 12.59
C ARG A 292 27.73 -26.76 11.85
N ARG A 293 28.05 -27.31 10.67
CA ARG A 293 29.11 -26.78 9.81
C ARG A 293 28.83 -25.35 9.35
N LEU A 294 27.57 -25.03 9.04
CA LEU A 294 27.18 -23.68 8.64
C LEU A 294 27.25 -22.70 9.81
N THR A 295 26.76 -23.08 10.98
CA THR A 295 26.64 -22.18 12.14
C THR A 295 27.91 -22.09 12.99
N GLY A 296 28.87 -23.01 12.81
CA GLY A 296 30.07 -23.10 13.64
C GLY A 296 29.81 -23.60 15.07
N SER A 297 28.69 -24.33 15.26
CA SER A 297 28.24 -24.89 16.55
C SER A 297 28.51 -26.38 16.69
#